data_AF-A0A2S7JZ45-F1
#
_entry.id   AF-A0A2S7JZ45-F1
#
_cell.length_a   1.000
_cell.length_b   1.000
_cell.length_c   1.000
_cell.angle_alpha   90.00
_cell.angle_beta   90.00
_cell.angle_gamma   90.00
#
_symmetry.space_group_name_H-M   'P 1'
#
loop_
_entity.id
_entity.type
_entity.pdbx_description
1 polymer ?
#
loop_
_entity_poly.entity_id
_entity_poly.type
_entity_poly.pdbx_seq_one_letter_code
_entity_poly.pdbx_strand_id
1 'polypeptide(L)' 'MSPRIKKLIGFLAFLPALMLYFFAAAALGEYVPNNQLLKALYFLVAGVAWAFPARYAMQWMEAEPRKKKGLDS' A
#
# COMPACT_ATOMS: atom_id res chain seq x y z
N MET A 1 18.04 -10.47 9.22
CA MET A 1 16.75 -10.71 9.93
C MET A 1 16.02 -11.86 9.26
N SER A 2 15.45 -12.78 10.03
CA SER A 2 14.66 -13.90 9.51
C SER A 2 13.60 -13.39 8.51
N PRO A 3 13.44 -13.99 7.32
CA PRO A 3 12.43 -13.61 6.32
C PRO A 3 11.01 -13.54 6.91
N ARG A 4 10.73 -14.32 7.96
CA ARG A 4 9.45 -14.31 8.68
C ARG A 4 9.21 -13.02 9.46
N ILE A 5 10.25 -12.46 10.08
CA ILE A 5 10.17 -11.20 10.84
C ILE A 5 9.96 -10.02 9.88
N LYS A 6 10.63 -10.03 8.72
CA LYS A 6 10.44 -9.00 7.69
C LYS A 6 8.99 -8.97 7.20
N LYS A 7 8.39 -10.13 6.92
CA LYS A 7 6.97 -10.24 6.58
C LYS A 7 6.05 -9.73 7.69
N LEU A 8 6.34 -10.06 8.95
CA LEU A 8 5.53 -9.62 10.08
C LEU A 8 5.55 -8.09 10.25
N ILE A 9 6.74 -7.48 10.16
CA ILE A 9 6.91 -6.03 10.27
C ILE A 9 6.24 -5.33 9.07
N GLY A 10 6.36 -5.89 7.87
CA GLY A 10 5.68 -5.36 6.68
C GLY A 10 4.19 -5.32 6.86
N PHE A 11 3.62 -6.43 7.31
CA PHE A 11 2.18 -6.51 7.54
C PHE A 11 1.73 -5.53 8.63
N LEU A 12 2.47 -5.47 9.74
CA LEU A 12 2.16 -4.60 10.86
C LEU A 12 2.33 -3.11 10.55
N ALA A 13 3.22 -2.74 9.63
CA ALA A 13 3.39 -1.36 9.16
C ALA A 13 2.41 -1.01 8.02
N PHE A 14 2.07 -1.98 7.17
CA PHE A 14 1.17 -1.79 6.04
C PHE A 14 -0.26 -1.53 6.49
N LEU A 15 -0.75 -2.27 7.49
CA LEU A 15 -2.10 -2.13 7.99
C LEU A 15 -2.44 -0.71 8.52
N PRO A 16 -1.64 -0.09 9.41
CA PRO A 16 -1.90 1.28 9.86
C PRO A 16 -1.70 2.31 8.74
N ALA A 17 -0.75 2.11 7.82
CA ALA A 17 -0.61 2.97 6.66
C ALA A 17 -1.86 2.92 5.75
N LEU A 18 -2.41 1.73 5.56
CA LEU A 18 -3.65 1.52 4.81
C LEU A 18 -4.85 2.16 5.52
N MET A 19 -4.95 2.04 6.86
CA MET A 19 -5.97 2.78 7.61
C MET A 19 -5.83 4.28 7.41
N LEU A 20 -4.62 4.83 7.54
CA LEU A 20 -4.37 6.27 7.33
C LEU A 20 -4.82 6.73 5.95
N TYR A 21 -4.55 5.91 4.92
CA TYR A 21 -4.99 6.15 3.56
C TYR A 21 -6.51 6.22 3.44
N PHE A 22 -7.23 5.26 4.02
CA PHE A 22 -8.69 5.26 3.99
C PHE A 22 -9.28 6.47 4.72
N PHE A 23 -8.74 6.84 5.87
CA PHE A 23 -9.16 8.05 6.59
C PHE A 23 -8.90 9.32 5.76
N ALA A 24 -7.74 9.43 5.13
CA ALA A 24 -7.43 10.55 4.26
C ALA A 24 -8.36 10.60 3.04
N ALA A 25 -8.65 9.46 2.42
CA ALA A 25 -9.57 9.37 1.28
C ALA A 25 -11.01 9.72 1.67
N ALA A 26 -11.46 9.28 2.84
CA ALA A 26 -12.79 9.64 3.36
C ALA A 26 -12.88 11.14 3.64
N ALA A 27 -11.89 11.71 4.33
CA ALA A 27 -11.84 13.14 4.65
C ALA A 27 -11.78 14.00 3.38
N LEU A 28 -10.94 13.63 2.40
CA LEU A 28 -10.86 14.32 1.11
C LEU A 28 -12.16 14.19 0.31
N GLY A 29 -12.89 13.09 0.45
CA GLY A 29 -14.21 12.88 -0.14
C GLY A 29 -15.27 13.88 0.31
N GLU A 30 -15.15 14.43 1.53
CA GLU A 30 -16.07 15.47 2.04
C GLU A 30 -15.87 16.82 1.34
N TYR A 31 -14.66 17.11 0.87
CA TYR A 31 -14.36 18.32 0.10
C TYR A 31 -14.78 18.22 -1.37
N VAL A 32 -15.15 17.02 -1.84
CA VAL A 32 -15.62 16.84 -3.21
C VAL A 32 -16.99 17.51 -3.35
N PRO A 33 -17.20 18.34 -4.39
CA PRO A 33 -18.47 19.02 -4.64
C PRO A 33 -19.64 18.04 -4.60
N ASN A 34 -20.83 18.54 -4.22
CA ASN A 34 -22.03 17.73 -4.05
C ASN A 34 -22.67 17.30 -5.39
N ASN A 35 -21.86 16.78 -6.29
CA ASN A 35 -22.23 16.20 -7.56
C ASN A 35 -21.89 14.70 -7.50
N GLN A 36 -22.92 13.89 -7.67
CA GLN A 36 -22.85 12.43 -7.53
C GLN A 36 -21.83 11.80 -8.49
N LEU A 37 -21.66 12.37 -9.69
CA LEU A 37 -20.70 11.88 -10.67
C LEU A 37 -19.25 12.16 -10.24
N LEU A 38 -18.98 13.35 -9.69
CA LEU A 38 -17.65 13.70 -9.18
C LEU A 38 -17.27 12.86 -7.97
N LYS A 39 -18.20 12.61 -7.04
CA LYS A 39 -17.97 11.69 -5.91
C LYS A 39 -17.69 10.27 -6.41
N ALA A 40 -18.46 9.77 -7.38
CA ALA A 40 -18.23 8.44 -7.96
C ALA A 40 -16.84 8.34 -8.62
N LEU A 41 -16.44 9.34 -9.42
CA LEU A 41 -15.12 9.38 -10.05
C LEU A 41 -14.01 9.44 -8.99
N TYR A 42 -14.19 10.27 -7.96
CA TYR A 42 -13.24 10.41 -6.86
C TYR A 42 -13.01 9.07 -6.15
N PHE A 43 -14.08 8.37 -5.76
CA PHE A 43 -13.96 7.07 -5.09
C PHE A 43 -13.43 5.98 -6.02
N LEU A 44 -13.72 6.03 -7.33
CA LEU A 44 -13.09 5.13 -8.30
C LEU A 44 -11.58 5.35 -8.37
N VAL A 45 -11.14 6.62 -8.48
CA VAL A 45 -9.72 6.94 -8.56
C VAL A 45 -9.01 6.62 -7.25
N ALA A 46 -9.59 6.95 -6.09
CA ALA A 46 -9.06 6.54 -4.78
C ALA A 46 -9.00 5.01 -4.66
N GLY A 47 -10.05 4.32 -5.09
CA GLY A 47 -10.14 2.85 -5.14
C GLY A 47 -9.14 2.19 -6.11
N VAL A 48 -8.55 2.92 -7.05
CA VAL A 48 -7.45 2.41 -7.89
C VAL A 48 -6.09 2.90 -7.38
N ALA A 49 -6.03 4.10 -6.81
CA ALA A 49 -4.81 4.70 -6.31
C ALA A 49 -4.18 3.88 -5.17
N TRP A 50 -4.98 3.23 -4.31
CA TRP A 50 -4.45 2.35 -3.25
C TRP A 50 -3.73 1.09 -3.78
N ALA A 51 -3.91 0.74 -5.07
CA ALA A 51 -3.16 -0.36 -5.69
C ALA A 51 -1.65 -0.09 -5.70
N PHE A 52 -1.22 1.19 -5.73
CA PHE A 52 0.19 1.55 -5.60
C PHE A 52 0.78 1.19 -4.22
N PRO A 53 0.18 1.61 -3.09
CA PRO A 53 0.57 1.10 -1.77
C PRO A 53 0.59 -0.43 -1.69
N ALA A 54 -0.45 -1.10 -2.20
CA ALA A 54 -0.53 -2.55 -2.17
C ALA A 54 0.63 -3.21 -2.93
N ARG A 55 0.93 -2.74 -4.14
CA ARG A 55 2.05 -3.25 -4.94
C ARG A 55 3.39 -3.01 -4.24
N TYR A 56 3.59 -1.84 -3.63
CA TYR A 56 4.85 -1.48 -2.96
C TYR A 56 5.08 -2.39 -1.74
N ALA A 57 4.03 -2.62 -0.96
CA ALA A 57 4.08 -3.56 0.17
C ALA A 57 4.35 -4.99 -0.29
N MET A 58 3.69 -5.46 -1.35
CA MET A 58 3.95 -6.77 -1.95
C MET A 58 5.40 -6.91 -2.41
N GLN A 59 5.92 -5.96 -3.19
CA GLN A 59 7.31 -5.96 -3.64
C GLN A 59 8.30 -5.95 -2.47
N TRP A 60 7.99 -5.23 -1.40
CA TRP A 60 8.84 -5.18 -0.21
C TRP A 60 8.81 -6.50 0.58
N MET A 61 7.65 -7.15 0.66
CA MET A 61 7.48 -8.48 1.29
C MET A 61 8.09 -9.61 0.45
N GLU A 62 8.05 -9.49 -0.89
CA GLU A 62 8.64 -10.42 -1.85
C GLU A 62 10.12 -10.15 -2.13
N ALA A 63 10.65 -9.00 -1.70
CA ALA A 63 12.08 -8.72 -1.74
C ALA A 63 12.83 -9.68 -0.80
N GLU A 64 13.02 -10.90 -1.29
CA GLU A 64 13.94 -11.87 -0.73
C GLU A 64 15.31 -11.19 -0.60
N PRO A 65 16.02 -11.42 0.52
CA PRO A 65 17.41 -11.02 0.58
C PRO A 65 18.12 -11.78 -0.53
N ARG A 66 18.47 -11.11 -1.64
CA ARG A 66 19.24 -11.68 -2.74
C ARG A 66 20.29 -12.60 -2.14
N LYS A 67 20.13 -13.90 -2.35
CA LYS A 67 21.15 -14.88 -1.99
C LYS A 67 22.38 -14.45 -2.78
N LYS A 68 23.43 -13.96 -2.09
CA LYS A 68 24.74 -13.76 -2.70
C LYS A 68 25.09 -15.10 -3.35
N LYS A 69 24.97 -15.20 -4.66
CA LYS A 69 25.41 -16.35 -5.43
C LYS A 69 26.50 -15.83 -6.35
N GLY A 70 27.75 -16.14 -6.00
CA GLY A 70 28.93 -15.90 -6.81
C GLY A 70 29.97 -15.00 -6.15
N LEU A 71 30.80 -15.54 -5.27
CA LEU A 71 32.19 -15.06 -5.09
C LEU A 71 33.07 -16.14 -4.44
N ASP A 72 32.90 -17.37 -4.92
CA ASP A 72 33.55 -18.59 -4.45
C ASP A 72 33.54 -19.60 -5.61
N SER A 73 34.22 -19.25 -6.70
CA SER A 73 34.55 -20.14 -7.81
C SER A 73 35.86 -19.68 -8.45
#